data_AF-A0A6I1QE19-F1
#
_entry.id   AF-A0A6I1QE19-F1
#
_cell.length_a   1.000
_cell.length_b   1.000
_cell.length_c   1.000
_cell.angle_alpha   90.00
_cell.angle_beta   90.00
_cell.angle_gamma   90.00
#
_symmetry.space_group_name_H-M   'P 1'
#
loop_
_entity.id
_entity.type
_entity.pdbx_description
1 polymer ?
#
loop_
_entity_poly.entity_id
_entity_poly.type
_entity_poly.pdbx_seq_one_letter_code
_entity_poly.pdbx_strand_id
1 'polypeptide(L)'
;MSGGRAERVPAASRQVLEYLDLAKRLRRAGQDQEAEELLIALIEKGEAARAGPGWMVEHWYYEHLASLYADRGDREGEVATLERYLGQAPASGRMAAMMSQKLAAARAGAG
;
A
#
# COMPACT_ATOMS: atom_id res chain seq x y z
N MET A 1 -36.05 -18.24 5.18
CA MET A 1 -34.93 -18.04 6.12
C MET A 1 -33.69 -17.76 5.29
N SER A 2 -33.26 -16.50 5.25
CA SER A 2 -32.13 -16.04 4.42
C SER A 2 -30.82 -16.31 5.15
N GLY A 3 -30.08 -17.35 4.73
CA GLY A 3 -28.72 -17.62 5.17
C GLY A 3 -27.74 -16.70 4.45
N GLY A 4 -26.98 -15.93 5.24
CA GLY A 4 -26.15 -14.83 4.80
C GLY A 4 -25.10 -15.19 3.75
N ARG A 5 -24.95 -14.30 2.78
CA ARG A 5 -23.88 -14.27 1.80
C ARG A 5 -22.57 -13.93 2.52
N ALA A 6 -21.96 -14.90 3.20
CA ALA A 6 -20.55 -14.82 3.55
C ALA A 6 -19.75 -15.03 2.26
N GLU A 7 -19.68 -13.98 1.44
CA GLU A 7 -18.85 -13.95 0.24
C GLU A 7 -17.43 -14.33 0.65
N ARG A 8 -16.94 -15.42 0.03
CA ARG A 8 -15.58 -15.89 0.23
C ARG A 8 -14.63 -14.81 -0.26
N VAL A 9 -14.08 -14.04 0.67
CA VAL A 9 -12.91 -13.20 0.42
C VAL A 9 -11.82 -14.13 -0.16
N PRO A 10 -11.30 -13.89 -1.37
CA PRO A 10 -10.25 -14.72 -1.96
C PRO A 10 -9.09 -14.90 -0.98
N ALA A 11 -8.43 -16.06 -0.97
CA ALA A 11 -7.35 -16.35 -0.01
C ALA A 11 -6.21 -15.30 -0.04
N ALA A 12 -5.94 -14.72 -1.21
CA ALA A 12 -5.02 -13.60 -1.39
C ALA A 12 -5.50 -12.34 -0.62
N SER A 13 -6.79 -12.02 -0.70
CA SER A 13 -7.40 -10.90 0.00
C SER A 13 -7.42 -11.08 1.52
N ARG A 14 -7.51 -12.32 2.03
CA ARG A 14 -7.43 -12.60 3.48
C ARG A 14 -6.01 -12.39 4.02
N GLN A 15 -5.00 -12.88 3.30
CA GLN A 15 -3.59 -12.66 3.68
C GLN A 15 -3.22 -11.18 3.68
N VAL A 16 -3.75 -10.42 2.72
CA VAL A 16 -3.53 -8.96 2.66
C VAL A 16 -4.08 -8.26 3.89
N LEU A 17 -5.30 -8.61 4.33
CA LEU A 17 -5.87 -8.06 5.55
C LEU A 17 -5.06 -8.41 6.79
N GLU A 18 -4.54 -9.65 6.88
CA GLU A 18 -3.72 -10.09 8.01
C GLU A 18 -2.38 -9.33 8.10
N TYR A 19 -1.69 -9.14 6.97
CA TYR A 19 -0.44 -8.37 6.94
C TYR A 19 -0.66 -6.88 7.21
N LEU A 20 -1.77 -6.33 6.71
CA LEU A 20 -2.13 -4.94 7.00
C LEU A 20 -2.42 -4.73 8.48
N ASP A 21 -3.17 -5.65 9.09
CA ASP A 21 -3.46 -5.60 10.52
C ASP A 21 -2.18 -5.75 11.35
N LEU A 22 -1.22 -6.57 10.91
CA LEU A 22 0.09 -6.66 11.53
C LEU A 22 0.85 -5.33 11.43
N ALA A 23 0.95 -4.72 10.24
CA ALA A 23 1.59 -3.42 10.06
C ALA A 23 0.94 -2.35 10.96
N LYS A 24 -0.39 -2.32 11.04
CA LYS A 24 -1.11 -1.41 11.95
C LYS A 24 -0.80 -1.66 13.43
N ARG A 25 -0.63 -2.92 13.84
CA ARG A 25 -0.26 -3.26 15.23
C ARG A 25 1.17 -2.83 15.56
N LEU A 26 2.11 -3.07 14.66
CA LEU A 26 3.51 -2.63 14.80
C LEU A 26 3.58 -1.11 14.98
N ARG A 27 2.89 -0.36 14.11
CA ARG A 27 2.81 1.11 14.23
C ARG A 27 2.22 1.57 15.56
N ARG A 28 1.13 0.93 16.04
CA ARG A 28 0.54 1.24 17.36
C ARG A 28 1.48 0.92 18.52
N ALA A 29 2.40 -0.01 18.35
CA ALA A 29 3.41 -0.35 19.34
C ALA A 29 4.66 0.57 19.26
N GLY A 30 4.68 1.56 18.37
CA GLY A 30 5.86 2.40 18.11
C GLY A 30 6.96 1.69 17.33
N GLN A 31 6.69 0.51 16.79
CA GLN A 31 7.60 -0.31 15.99
C GLN A 31 7.47 0.07 14.51
N ASP A 32 7.67 1.35 14.21
CA ASP A 32 7.48 1.84 12.84
C ASP A 32 8.54 1.26 11.89
N GLN A 33 9.75 0.95 12.37
CA GLN A 33 10.81 0.37 11.54
C GLN A 33 10.41 -1.03 11.06
N GLU A 34 9.91 -1.86 11.96
CA GLU A 34 9.44 -3.20 11.62
C GLU A 34 8.18 -3.15 10.74
N ALA A 35 7.33 -2.14 10.92
CA ALA A 35 6.19 -1.92 10.03
C ALA A 35 6.64 -1.55 8.61
N GLU A 36 7.65 -0.69 8.47
CA GLU A 36 8.25 -0.33 7.20
C GLU A 36 8.86 -1.55 6.50
N GLU A 37 9.72 -2.29 7.18
CA GLU A 37 10.37 -3.50 6.64
C GLU A 37 9.35 -4.53 6.16
N LEU A 38 8.27 -4.74 6.92
CA LEU A 38 7.18 -5.61 6.53
C LEU A 38 6.50 -5.13 5.23
N LEU A 39 6.16 -3.85 5.15
CA LEU A 39 5.48 -3.28 3.98
C LEU A 39 6.36 -3.33 2.72
N ILE A 40 7.65 -3.00 2.86
CA ILE A 40 8.63 -3.12 1.77
C ILE A 40 8.72 -4.57 1.30
N ALA A 41 8.90 -5.52 2.22
CA ALA A 41 8.99 -6.94 1.86
C ALA A 41 7.74 -7.47 1.14
N LEU A 42 6.55 -7.01 1.54
CA LEU A 42 5.29 -7.37 0.88
C LEU A 42 5.18 -6.78 -0.53
N ILE A 43 5.60 -5.52 -0.70
CA ILE A 43 5.67 -4.86 -2.00
C ILE A 43 6.63 -5.63 -2.90
N GLU A 44 7.87 -5.86 -2.45
CA GLU A 44 8.89 -6.54 -3.25
C GLU A 44 8.50 -7.96 -3.62
N LYS A 45 8.02 -8.75 -2.65
CA LYS A 45 7.54 -10.11 -2.90
C LYS A 45 6.39 -10.12 -3.90
N GLY A 46 5.50 -9.14 -3.79
CA GLY A 46 4.44 -8.95 -4.75
C GLY A 46 5.00 -8.65 -6.14
N GLU A 47 5.76 -7.57 -6.29
CA GLU A 47 6.35 -7.15 -7.56
C GLU A 47 7.18 -8.25 -8.22
N ALA A 48 7.89 -9.08 -7.44
CA ALA A 48 8.64 -10.22 -7.94
C ALA A 48 7.75 -11.39 -8.42
N ALA A 49 6.57 -11.57 -7.83
CA ALA A 49 5.62 -12.62 -8.20
C ALA A 49 4.84 -12.35 -9.50
N ARG A 50 5.10 -11.21 -10.17
CA ARG A 50 4.43 -10.66 -11.37
C ARG A 50 3.85 -11.74 -12.31
N ALA A 51 2.57 -12.06 -12.13
CA ALA A 51 1.90 -13.17 -12.82
C ALA A 51 1.19 -12.74 -14.11
N GLY A 52 1.88 -11.96 -14.96
CA GLY A 52 1.37 -11.56 -16.28
C GLY A 52 0.46 -10.31 -16.27
N PRO A 53 -0.24 -10.05 -17.39
CA PRO A 53 -1.04 -8.84 -17.59
C PRO A 53 -2.17 -8.72 -16.56
N GLY A 54 -2.26 -7.56 -15.90
CA GLY A 54 -3.32 -7.27 -14.91
C GLY A 54 -3.00 -7.72 -13.49
N TRP A 55 -1.84 -8.32 -13.25
CA TRP A 55 -1.37 -8.59 -11.89
C TRP A 55 -0.80 -7.31 -11.26
N MET A 56 -1.28 -6.95 -10.08
CA MET A 56 -0.83 -5.78 -9.32
C MET A 56 -0.66 -6.13 -7.84
N VAL A 57 0.34 -5.54 -7.23
CA VAL A 57 0.44 -5.49 -5.77
C VAL A 57 -0.72 -4.68 -5.22
N GLU A 58 -1.28 -5.12 -4.10
CA GLU A 58 -2.37 -4.43 -3.43
C GLU A 58 -1.95 -3.01 -3.01
N HIS A 59 -2.72 -2.03 -3.47
CA HIS A 59 -2.46 -0.61 -3.26
C HIS A 59 -2.30 -0.20 -1.78
N TRP A 60 -2.90 -0.98 -0.86
CA TRP A 60 -2.84 -0.71 0.58
C TRP A 60 -1.42 -0.76 1.14
N TYR A 61 -0.53 -1.60 0.59
CA TYR A 61 0.85 -1.64 1.08
C TYR A 61 1.60 -0.34 0.78
N TYR A 62 1.45 0.19 -0.43
CA TYR A 62 2.02 1.49 -0.81
C TYR A 62 1.36 2.64 -0.03
N GLU A 63 0.05 2.58 0.20
CA GLU A 63 -0.65 3.63 0.96
C GLU A 63 -0.15 3.71 2.40
N HIS A 64 -0.01 2.56 3.06
CA HIS A 64 0.46 2.48 4.42
C HIS A 64 1.94 2.86 4.55
N LEU A 65 2.78 2.48 3.57
CA LEU A 65 4.18 2.85 3.55
C LEU A 65 4.36 4.36 3.31
N ALA A 66 3.64 4.93 2.35
CA ALA A 66 3.65 6.38 2.11
C ALA A 66 3.16 7.17 3.33
N SER A 67 2.11 6.68 4.01
CA SER A 67 1.62 7.32 5.24
C SER A 67 2.63 7.23 6.37
N LEU A 68 3.35 6.11 6.50
CA LEU A 68 4.39 5.94 7.50
C LEU A 68 5.56 6.92 7.27
N TYR A 69 5.99 7.10 6.03
CA TYR A 69 7.00 8.10 5.67
C TYR A 69 6.51 9.53 5.94
N ALA A 70 5.27 9.86 5.54
CA ALA A 70 4.67 11.16 5.80
C ALA A 70 4.57 11.48 7.31
N ASP A 71 4.16 10.51 8.14
CA ASP A 71 4.03 10.67 9.59
C ASP A 71 5.39 10.94 10.27
N ARG A 72 6.50 10.47 9.66
CA ARG A 72 7.87 10.74 10.11
C ARG A 72 8.48 12.01 9.53
N GLY A 73 7.77 12.70 8.63
CA GLY A 73 8.31 13.82 7.86
C GLY A 73 9.30 13.42 6.77
N ASP A 74 9.43 12.12 6.47
CA ASP A 74 10.25 11.62 5.36
C ASP A 74 9.50 11.81 4.04
N ARG A 75 9.73 12.96 3.44
CA ARG A 75 9.04 13.35 2.22
C ARG A 75 9.56 12.64 0.98
N GLU A 76 10.85 12.33 0.95
CA GLU A 76 11.46 11.60 -0.16
C GLU A 76 10.93 10.17 -0.21
N GLY A 77 10.83 9.50 0.95
CA GLY A 77 10.22 8.18 1.07
C GLY A 77 8.75 8.15 0.66
N GLU A 78 7.97 9.17 1.07
CA GLU A 78 6.57 9.31 0.67
C GLU A 78 6.43 9.42 -0.86
N VAL A 79 7.19 10.33 -1.49
CA VAL A 79 7.18 10.56 -2.94
C VAL A 79 7.60 9.32 -3.71
N ALA A 80 8.73 8.70 -3.33
CA ALA A 80 9.26 7.52 -4.00
C ALA A 80 8.26 6.35 -3.96
N THR A 81 7.57 6.17 -2.83
CA THR A 81 6.55 5.12 -2.68
C THR A 81 5.35 5.34 -3.59
N LEU A 82 4.84 6.57 -3.66
CA LEU A 82 3.69 6.93 -4.50
C LEU A 82 4.03 6.81 -6.00
N GLU A 83 5.23 7.22 -6.40
CA GLU A 83 5.73 7.04 -7.77
C GLU A 83 5.86 5.57 -8.14
N ARG A 84 6.41 4.74 -7.24
CA ARG A 84 6.57 3.29 -7.45
C ARG A 84 5.23 2.61 -7.74
N TYR A 85 4.17 2.99 -7.03
CA TYR A 85 2.82 2.49 -7.30
C TYR A 85 2.27 2.97 -8.65
N LEU A 86 2.37 4.28 -8.92
CA LEU A 86 1.83 4.88 -10.15
C LEU A 86 2.53 4.39 -11.42
N GLY A 87 3.81 4.00 -11.33
CA GLY A 87 4.52 3.37 -12.44
C GLY A 87 3.98 1.99 -12.83
N GLN A 88 3.17 1.36 -11.98
CA GLN A 88 2.62 0.02 -12.18
C GLN A 88 1.10 0.03 -12.38
N ALA A 89 0.41 1.04 -11.86
CA ALA A 89 -1.04 1.11 -11.88
C ALA A 89 -1.59 1.60 -13.24
N PRO A 90 -2.71 1.03 -13.74
CA PRO A 90 -3.44 1.60 -14.85
C PRO A 90 -3.87 3.04 -14.51
N ALA A 91 -3.48 4.00 -15.36
CA ALA A 91 -3.70 5.42 -15.13
C ALA A 91 -5.19 5.80 -14.91
N SER A 92 -6.13 5.00 -15.43
CA SER A 92 -7.58 5.22 -15.34
C SER A 92 -8.23 4.70 -14.05
N GLY A 93 -7.48 4.08 -13.14
CA GLY A 93 -8.02 3.55 -11.89
C GLY A 93 -8.31 4.64 -10.85
N ARG A 94 -9.44 4.51 -10.13
CA ARG A 94 -9.78 5.40 -8.99
C ARG A 94 -8.62 5.51 -7.97
N MET A 95 -7.94 4.41 -7.71
CA MET A 95 -6.79 4.39 -6.80
C MET A 95 -5.57 5.12 -7.37
N ALA A 96 -5.31 5.01 -8.69
CA ALA A 96 -4.23 5.77 -9.33
C ALA A 96 -4.51 7.28 -9.26
N ALA A 97 -5.75 7.72 -9.47
CA ALA A 97 -6.13 9.11 -9.31
C ALA A 97 -5.95 9.62 -7.86
N MET A 98 -6.26 8.79 -6.86
CA MET A 98 -6.04 9.12 -5.44
C MET A 98 -4.54 9.24 -5.12
N MET A 99 -3.74 8.27 -5.53
CA MET A 99 -2.29 8.28 -5.29
C MET A 99 -1.60 9.42 -6.04
N SER A 100 -2.07 9.77 -7.24
CA SER A 100 -1.58 10.92 -8.00
C SER A 100 -1.85 12.24 -7.28
N GLN A 101 -3.03 12.41 -6.66
CA GLN A 101 -3.34 13.57 -5.83
C GLN A 101 -2.44 13.63 -4.58
N LYS A 102 -2.25 12.50 -3.90
CA LYS A 102 -1.30 12.41 -2.77
C LYS A 102 0.11 12.79 -3.20
N LEU A 103 0.58 12.31 -4.37
CA LEU A 103 1.90 12.65 -4.90
C LEU A 103 2.04 14.13 -5.22
N ALA A 104 1.02 14.75 -5.82
CA ALA A 104 1.02 16.19 -6.09
C ALA A 104 1.11 16.99 -4.78
N ALA A 105 0.34 16.62 -3.75
CA ALA A 105 0.42 17.23 -2.44
C ALA A 105 1.79 16.99 -1.78
N ALA A 106 2.35 15.78 -1.90
CA ALA A 106 3.65 15.37 -1.41
C ALA A 106 4.83 16.11 -2.09
N ARG A 107 4.63 16.62 -3.31
CA ARG A 107 5.62 17.48 -3.97
C ARG A 107 5.44 18.96 -3.65
N ALA A 108 4.19 19.41 -3.52
CA ALA A 108 3.88 20.83 -3.31
C ALA A 108 4.35 21.36 -1.93
N GLY A 109 4.31 20.54 -0.89
CA GLY A 109 4.87 20.90 0.43
C GLY A 109 6.39 20.71 0.57
N ALA A 110 7.15 20.56 -0.51
CA ALA A 110 8.62 20.46 -0.49
C ALA A 110 9.32 21.85 -0.57
N GLY A 111 8.72 22.86 0.06
CA GLY A 111 9.21 24.24 0.09
C GLY A 111 9.64 24.68 1.47
#